data_AF-A0A151TEI8-F1
#
_entry.id   AF-A0A151TEI8-F1
#
_cell.length_a   1.000
_cell.length_b   1.000
_cell.length_c   1.000
_cell.angle_alpha   90.00
_cell.angle_beta   90.00
_cell.angle_gamma   90.00
#
_symmetry.space_group_name_H-M   'P 1'
#
loop_
_entity.id
_entity.type
_entity.pdbx_description
1 polymer ?
#
loop_
_entity_poly.entity_id
_entity_poly.type
_entity_poly.pdbx_seq_one_letter_code
_entity_poly.pdbx_strand_id
1 'polypeptide(L)'
;MINVASGGALGDMTPTKAKHLIEKMASNSQQFSTKNDNSIVIRGVHDVTTNVDKKLKSKLDALVNLVTQLVTNQKSTSVARV
;
A
#
# COMPACT_ATOMS: atom_id res chain seq x y z
N MET A 1 3.92 26.43 15.68
CA MET A 1 3.96 27.83 15.21
C MET A 1 4.72 27.83 13.89
N ILE A 2 4.00 27.72 12.77
CA ILE A 2 4.61 27.78 11.43
C ILE A 2 4.94 29.26 11.21
N ASN A 3 6.22 29.63 11.28
CA ASN A 3 6.66 30.95 10.88
C ASN A 3 6.40 31.07 9.38
N VAL A 4 5.21 31.56 9.01
CA VAL A 4 4.87 32.04 7.68
C VAL A 4 6.05 32.91 7.26
N ALA A 5 6.83 32.43 6.29
CA ALA A 5 7.87 33.22 5.68
C ALA A 5 7.19 34.50 5.18
N SER A 6 7.33 35.57 5.97
CA SER A 6 7.03 36.97 5.66
C SER A 6 6.71 37.12 4.19
N GLY A 7 5.42 37.28 3.85
CA GLY A 7 4.87 37.21 2.49
C GLY A 7 5.31 38.32 1.53
N GLY A 8 6.57 38.73 1.58
CA GLY A 8 7.26 39.60 0.63
C GLY A 8 8.11 38.78 -0.34
N ALA A 9 8.50 39.40 -1.45
CA ALA A 9 9.35 38.78 -2.45
C ALA A 9 10.74 38.50 -1.84
N LEU A 10 11.49 37.57 -2.46
CA LEU A 10 12.86 37.27 -2.03
C LEU A 10 13.76 38.52 -1.98
N GLY A 11 13.46 39.53 -2.82
CA GLY A 11 14.16 40.82 -2.85
C GLY A 11 13.89 41.73 -1.65
N ASP A 12 12.81 41.51 -0.90
CA ASP A 12 12.48 42.28 0.32
C ASP A 12 13.21 41.71 1.55
N MET A 13 13.89 40.57 1.40
CA MET A 13 14.63 39.92 2.47
C MET A 13 16.07 40.41 2.53
N THR A 14 16.64 40.45 3.74
CA THR A 14 18.08 40.66 3.88
C THR A 14 18.85 39.49 3.25
N PRO A 15 20.06 39.71 2.70
CA PRO A 15 20.81 38.67 2.01
C PRO A 15 20.98 37.37 2.82
N THR A 16 21.23 37.50 4.13
CA THR A 16 21.35 36.35 5.05
C THR A 16 20.05 35.56 5.17
N LYS A 17 18.90 36.23 5.25
CA LYS A 17 17.59 35.58 5.33
C LYS A 17 17.21 34.90 4.03
N ALA A 18 17.51 35.53 2.89
CA ALA A 18 17.30 34.95 1.57
C ALA A 18 18.12 33.66 1.38
N LYS A 19 19.41 33.66 1.77
CA LYS A 19 20.28 32.47 1.72
C LYS A 19 19.71 31.32 2.54
N HIS A 20 19.30 31.59 3.77
CA HIS A 20 18.74 30.58 4.66
C HIS A 20 17.43 30.00 4.12
N LEU A 21 16.58 30.83 3.52
CA LEU A 21 15.34 30.36 2.90
C LEU A 21 15.60 29.47 1.68
N ILE A 22 16.53 29.86 0.81
CA ILE A 22 16.94 29.05 -0.36
C ILE A 22 17.46 27.68 0.11
N GLU A 23 18.32 27.64 1.13
CA GLU A 23 18.83 26.40 1.71
C GLU A 23 17.69 25.51 2.23
N LYS A 24 16.73 26.07 2.98
CA LYS A 24 15.56 25.31 3.44
C LYS A 24 14.70 24.80 2.29
N MET A 25 14.46 25.61 1.26
CA MET A 25 13.67 25.22 0.10
C MET A 25 14.37 24.13 -0.72
N ALA A 26 15.70 24.20 -0.84
CA ALA A 26 16.50 23.16 -1.46
C ALA A 26 16.46 21.85 -0.66
N SER A 27 16.62 21.90 0.66
CA SER A 27 16.52 20.72 1.53
C SER A 27 15.12 20.12 1.53
N ASN A 28 14.06 20.94 1.60
CA ASN A 28 12.68 20.48 1.45
C ASN A 28 12.49 19.82 0.10
N SER A 29 12.93 20.45 -0.99
CA SER A 29 12.83 19.86 -2.32
C SER A 29 13.59 18.55 -2.37
N GLN A 30 14.80 18.42 -1.82
CA GLN A 30 15.53 17.15 -1.83
C GLN A 30 14.88 16.06 -0.98
N GLN A 31 14.26 16.44 0.15
CA GLN A 31 13.56 15.53 1.04
C GLN A 31 12.26 15.00 0.43
N PHE A 32 11.53 15.87 -0.28
CA PHE A 32 10.23 15.57 -0.88
C PHE A 32 10.26 15.33 -2.37
N SER A 33 11.41 15.52 -3.03
CA SER A 33 11.67 15.05 -4.37
C SER A 33 11.37 13.57 -4.33
N THR A 34 10.24 13.22 -4.95
CA THR A 34 9.80 11.85 -5.10
C THR A 34 10.97 11.12 -5.71
N LYS A 35 11.67 10.36 -4.87
CA LYS A 35 12.46 9.22 -5.31
C LYS A 35 11.46 8.36 -6.07
N ASN A 36 11.38 8.55 -7.39
CA ASN A 36 11.06 7.45 -8.25
C ASN A 36 12.04 6.34 -7.81
N ASP A 37 11.59 5.19 -7.38
CA ASP A 37 10.81 4.31 -8.22
C ASP A 37 9.91 3.45 -7.32
N ASN A 38 8.66 3.31 -7.76
CA ASN A 38 7.79 2.16 -7.54
C ASN A 38 7.45 1.68 -6.10
N SER A 39 7.99 2.29 -5.04
CA SER A 39 7.81 1.76 -3.68
C SER A 39 6.60 2.34 -2.93
N ILE A 40 6.19 3.56 -3.25
CA ILE A 40 5.07 4.25 -2.57
C ILE A 40 3.72 3.90 -3.21
N VAL A 41 3.69 3.59 -4.51
CA VAL A 41 2.44 3.29 -5.23
C VAL A 41 2.01 1.81 -5.08
N ILE A 42 2.93 0.88 -4.80
CA ILE A 42 2.59 -0.56 -4.78
C ILE A 42 2.19 -1.07 -3.38
N ARG A 43 2.52 -0.39 -2.29
CA ARG A 43 2.31 -0.91 -0.92
C ARG A 43 1.08 -0.38 -0.16
N GLY A 44 0.35 0.60 -0.69
CA GLY A 44 -0.77 1.23 0.03
C GLY A 44 -2.14 0.61 -0.24
N VAL A 45 -2.37 0.04 -1.43
CA VAL A 45 -3.72 -0.39 -1.87
C VAL A 45 -3.72 -1.85 -2.36
N HIS A 46 -2.63 -2.31 -2.97
CA HIS A 46 -2.51 -3.69 -3.46
C HIS A 46 -2.45 -4.72 -2.31
N ASP A 47 -1.85 -4.39 -1.17
CA ASP A 47 -1.73 -5.34 -0.05
C ASP A 47 -3.07 -5.63 0.66
N VAL A 48 -3.96 -4.63 0.73
CA VAL A 48 -5.30 -4.83 1.32
C VAL A 48 -6.16 -5.73 0.44
N THR A 49 -6.09 -5.56 -0.88
CA THR A 49 -6.86 -6.36 -1.84
C THR A 49 -6.33 -7.79 -1.93
N THR A 50 -5.01 -7.95 -2.05
CA THR A 50 -4.39 -9.27 -2.26
C THR A 50 -4.49 -10.22 -1.06
N ASN A 51 -4.52 -9.71 0.18
CA ASN A 51 -4.71 -10.56 1.36
C ASN A 51 -6.14 -11.11 1.45
N VAL A 52 -7.13 -10.28 1.13
CA VAL A 52 -8.54 -10.70 1.09
C VAL A 52 -8.73 -11.77 0.01
N ASP A 53 -8.15 -11.57 -1.18
CA ASP A 53 -8.23 -12.53 -2.28
C ASP A 53 -7.58 -13.87 -1.93
N LYS A 54 -6.40 -13.87 -1.32
CA LYS A 54 -5.70 -15.10 -0.88
C LYS A 54 -6.51 -15.87 0.18
N LYS A 55 -7.12 -15.16 1.14
CA LYS A 55 -7.96 -15.77 2.18
C LYS A 55 -9.27 -16.31 1.63
N LEU A 56 -9.87 -15.64 0.64
CA LEU A 56 -11.07 -16.12 -0.03
C LEU A 56 -10.76 -17.36 -0.87
N LYS A 57 -9.65 -17.35 -1.60
CA LYS A 57 -9.18 -18.49 -2.40
C LYS A 57 -8.96 -19.74 -1.52
N SER A 58 -8.26 -19.60 -0.40
CA SER A 58 -8.01 -20.75 0.49
C SER A 58 -9.29 -21.32 1.11
N LYS A 59 -10.28 -20.47 1.44
CA LYS A 59 -11.60 -20.92 1.90
C LYS A 59 -12.37 -21.67 0.81
N LEU A 60 -12.31 -21.20 -0.44
CA LEU A 60 -12.94 -21.87 -1.57
C LEU A 60 -12.32 -23.24 -1.83
N ASP A 61 -11.00 -23.34 -1.80
CA ASP A 61 -10.28 -24.61 -1.99
C ASP A 61 -10.64 -25.62 -0.87
N ALA A 62 -10.73 -25.16 0.37
CA ALA A 62 -11.16 -25.99 1.50
C ALA A 62 -12.60 -26.51 1.33
N LEU A 63 -13.52 -25.67 0.85
CA LEU A 63 -14.90 -26.05 0.58
C LEU A 63 -15.00 -27.09 -0.54
N VAL A 64 -14.27 -26.89 -1.65
CA VAL A 64 -14.22 -27.85 -2.76
C VAL A 64 -13.70 -29.20 -2.30
N ASN A 65 -12.67 -29.23 -1.46
CA ASN A 65 -12.14 -30.47 -0.88
C ASN A 65 -13.18 -31.18 -0.02
N LEU A 66 -13.91 -30.44 0.84
CA LEU A 66 -14.95 -31.01 1.68
C LEU A 66 -16.09 -31.60 0.85
N VAL A 67 -16.56 -30.88 -0.18
CA VAL A 67 -17.60 -31.37 -1.09
C VAL A 67 -17.13 -32.61 -1.84
N THR A 68 -15.89 -32.62 -2.32
CA THR A 68 -15.31 -33.78 -3.01
C THR A 68 -15.28 -34.98 -2.07
N GLN A 69 -14.81 -34.81 -0.83
CA GLN A 69 -14.81 -35.88 0.17
C GLN A 69 -16.22 -36.39 0.49
N LEU A 70 -17.21 -35.49 0.61
CA LEU A 70 -18.60 -35.89 0.83
C LEU A 70 -19.16 -36.71 -0.34
N VAL A 71 -18.85 -36.31 -1.58
CA VAL A 71 -19.28 -37.06 -2.77
C VAL A 71 -18.55 -38.40 -2.87
N THR A 72 -17.25 -38.46 -2.59
CA THR A 72 -16.50 -39.73 -2.59
C THR A 72 -16.98 -40.67 -1.48
N ASN A 73 -17.24 -40.15 -0.28
CA ASN A 73 -17.76 -40.93 0.83
C ASN A 73 -19.18 -41.45 0.56
N GLN A 74 -20.04 -40.64 -0.09
CA GLN A 74 -21.35 -41.09 -0.55
C GLN A 74 -21.26 -42.17 -1.64
N LYS A 75 -20.30 -42.07 -2.56
CA LYS A 75 -20.07 -43.11 -3.57
C LYS A 75 -19.59 -44.41 -2.92
N SER A 76 -18.72 -44.33 -1.92
CA SER A 76 -18.24 -45.51 -1.17
C SER A 76 -19.35 -46.15 -0.32
N THR A 77 -20.24 -45.37 0.31
CA THR A 77 -21.39 -45.93 1.05
C THR A 77 -22.46 -46.51 0.13
N SER A 78 -22.59 -46.01 -1.10
CA SER A 78 -23.45 -46.61 -2.13
C SER A 78 -22.88 -47.92 -2.69
N VAL A 79 -21.55 -48.10 -2.72
CA VAL A 79 -20.90 -49.34 -3.18
C VAL A 79 -20.87 -50.42 -2.09
N ALA A 80 -20.82 -50.01 -0.81
CA ALA A 80 -20.86 -50.93 0.34
C ALA A 80 -22.26 -51.46 0.69
N ARG A 81 -23.31 -50.98 0.01
CA ARG A 81 -24.70 -51.41 0.21
C ARG A 81 -25.15 -52.26 -0.99
N VAL A 82 -24.63 -53.49 -1.07
CA VAL A 82 -25.10 -54.59 -1.95
C VAL A 82 -25.10 -55.86 -1.14
#